data_AF-A0A0D0GN60-F1
#
_entry.id   AF-A0A0D0GN60-F1
#
_cell.length_a   1.000
_cell.length_b   1.000
_cell.length_c   1.000
_cell.angle_alpha   90.00
_cell.angle_beta   90.00
_cell.angle_gamma   90.00
#
_symmetry.space_group_name_H-M   'P 1'
#
loop_
_entity.id
_entity.type
_entity.pdbx_description
1 polymer ?
#
loop_
_entity_poly.entity_id
_entity_poly.type
_entity_poly.pdbx_seq_one_letter_code
_entity_poly.pdbx_strand_id
1 'polypeptide(L)'
;MEDKRDVTNEPEKFHIGICMAGAVSAGAYTAGVMDYLLEALEAYEKVRGQPGIPKHKIEIPVMGGASAGGMTAMLTAAAIKQQMHAIDKPNADLLAEHKDHILYHSWVDLTGRDMFGEMLKTDDIEGIVVSALNCGFIDRVAERVLKPKDPETISWKPLPSFFFVKTEIIYYTE
;
A
#
# COMPACT_ATOMS: atom_id res chain seq x y z
N MET A 1 46.55 2.01 2.13
CA MET A 1 45.55 1.55 1.15
C MET A 1 44.46 2.62 1.12
N GLU A 2 44.54 3.52 0.15
CA GLU A 2 43.55 4.59 -0.03
C GLU A 2 42.29 4.00 -0.66
N ASP A 3 41.17 4.18 0.05
CA ASP A 3 39.82 3.88 -0.41
C ASP A 3 39.46 4.85 -1.55
N LYS A 4 39.67 4.39 -2.79
CA LYS A 4 39.27 5.08 -4.02
C LYS A 4 37.77 4.89 -4.28
N ARG A 5 36.92 5.36 -3.36
CA ARG A 5 35.53 5.63 -3.72
C ARG A 5 35.50 6.92 -4.52
N ASP A 6 35.26 6.75 -5.82
CA ASP A 6 34.99 7.81 -6.78
C ASP A 6 33.87 8.70 -6.23
N VAL A 7 34.23 9.90 -5.77
CA VAL A 7 33.29 10.87 -5.19
C VAL A 7 32.57 11.55 -6.34
N THR A 8 31.65 10.83 -6.98
CA THR A 8 30.57 11.51 -7.68
C THR A 8 29.79 12.27 -6.61
N ASN A 9 29.49 13.54 -6.87
CA ASN A 9 28.79 14.46 -5.96
C ASN A 9 27.31 14.07 -5.73
N GLU A 10 26.95 12.81 -5.96
CA GLU A 10 25.60 12.29 -5.74
C GLU A 10 25.41 11.95 -4.25
N PRO A 11 24.30 12.37 -3.64
CA PRO A 11 24.00 11.98 -2.27
C PRO A 11 23.94 10.46 -2.16
N GLU A 12 24.57 9.90 -1.12
CA GLU A 12 24.58 8.47 -0.85
C GLU A 12 23.14 7.92 -0.85
N LYS A 13 22.90 6.89 -1.68
CA LYS A 13 21.58 6.27 -1.85
C LYS A 13 21.43 5.10 -0.87
N PHE A 14 20.37 5.14 -0.08
CA PHE A 14 19.97 4.08 0.82
C PHE A 14 18.78 3.32 0.24
N HIS A 15 18.97 2.05 -0.09
CA HIS A 15 17.96 1.22 -0.73
C HIS A 15 17.18 0.40 0.30
N ILE A 16 15.85 0.41 0.21
CA ILE A 16 14.94 -0.34 1.09
C ILE A 16 14.14 -1.33 0.25
N GLY A 17 14.35 -2.63 0.48
CA GLY A 17 13.46 -3.69 -0.01
C GLY A 17 12.39 -4.02 1.03
N ILE A 18 11.12 -4.00 0.64
CA ILE A 18 10.01 -4.27 1.55
C ILE A 18 9.43 -5.67 1.30
N CYS A 19 9.55 -6.55 2.28
CA CYS A 19 8.94 -7.88 2.27
C CYS A 19 7.80 -7.94 3.29
N MET A 20 6.58 -8.20 2.83
CA MET A 20 5.38 -8.27 3.67
C MET A 20 4.87 -9.71 3.77
N ALA A 21 4.83 -10.26 4.98
CA ALA A 21 4.33 -11.61 5.22
C ALA A 21 2.81 -11.71 5.02
N GLY A 22 2.34 -12.92 4.72
CA GLY A 22 0.91 -13.25 4.74
C GLY A 22 0.39 -13.32 6.17
N ALA A 23 -0.77 -12.69 6.41
CA ALA A 23 -1.33 -12.57 7.76
C ALA A 23 -2.88 -12.53 7.79
N VAL A 24 -3.53 -12.96 6.70
CA VAL A 24 -5.00 -12.90 6.54
C VAL A 24 -5.53 -11.50 6.90
N SER A 25 -6.35 -11.37 7.95
CA SER A 25 -6.95 -10.10 8.38
C SER A 25 -5.94 -9.14 9.02
N ALA A 26 -4.80 -9.60 9.50
CA ALA A 26 -3.73 -8.73 9.99
C ALA A 26 -3.03 -7.95 8.86
N GLY A 27 -3.44 -8.11 7.60
CA GLY A 27 -3.11 -7.19 6.52
C GLY A 27 -3.48 -5.73 6.84
N ALA A 28 -4.50 -5.48 7.67
CA ALA A 28 -4.82 -4.14 8.15
C ALA A 28 -3.67 -3.49 8.95
N TYR A 29 -2.94 -4.28 9.73
CA TYR A 29 -1.76 -3.80 10.44
C TYR A 29 -0.63 -3.46 9.47
N THR A 30 -0.35 -4.35 8.50
CA THR A 30 0.64 -4.11 7.45
C THR A 30 0.31 -2.85 6.64
N ALA A 31 -0.97 -2.64 6.33
CA ALA A 31 -1.46 -1.44 5.66
C ALA A 31 -1.21 -0.16 6.46
N GLY A 32 -1.44 -0.17 7.78
CA GLY A 32 -1.11 0.95 8.66
C GLY A 32 0.41 1.22 8.75
N VAL A 33 1.23 0.16 8.76
CA VAL A 33 2.70 0.30 8.70
C VAL A 33 3.12 0.96 7.38
N MET A 34 2.54 0.54 6.26
CA MET A 34 2.83 1.14 4.96
C MET A 34 2.38 2.60 4.89
N ASP A 35 1.19 2.92 5.41
CA ASP A 35 0.70 4.31 5.47
C ASP A 35 1.67 5.23 6.22
N TYR A 36 2.02 4.86 7.45
CA TYR A 36 2.94 5.63 8.28
C TYR A 36 4.37 5.70 7.69
N LEU A 37 4.84 4.63 7.07
CA LEU A 37 6.15 4.63 6.40
C LEU A 37 6.18 5.66 5.27
N LEU A 38 5.14 5.72 4.44
CA LEU A 38 5.03 6.70 3.36
C LEU A 38 4.99 8.13 3.92
N GLU A 39 4.19 8.37 4.96
CA GLU A 39 4.13 9.66 5.65
C GLU A 39 5.51 10.11 6.17
N ALA A 40 6.21 9.21 6.87
CA ALA A 40 7.51 9.49 7.46
C ALA A 40 8.57 9.79 6.39
N LEU A 41 8.55 9.07 5.27
CA LEU A 41 9.45 9.31 4.13
C LEU A 41 9.17 10.64 3.45
N GLU A 42 7.91 11.01 3.27
CA GLU A 42 7.54 12.34 2.76
C GLU A 42 7.98 13.46 3.71
N ALA A 43 7.80 13.28 5.02
CA ALA A 43 8.25 14.22 6.04
C ALA A 43 9.78 14.37 6.02
N TYR A 44 10.51 13.25 5.91
CA TYR A 44 11.97 13.25 5.80
C TYR A 44 12.44 14.00 4.54
N GLU A 45 11.86 13.72 3.36
CA GLU A 45 12.28 14.37 2.11
C GLU A 45 12.07 15.89 2.14
N LYS A 46 11.07 16.40 2.87
CA LYS A 46 10.84 17.85 3.04
C LYS A 46 11.95 18.55 3.84
N VAL A 47 12.63 17.84 4.74
CA VAL A 47 13.67 18.41 5.63
C VAL A 47 15.07 17.85 5.38
N ARG A 48 15.21 16.94 4.41
CA ARG A 48 16.47 16.29 4.06
C ARG A 48 17.57 17.31 3.78
N GLY A 49 18.72 17.14 4.44
CA GLY A 49 19.89 18.01 4.29
C GLY A 49 19.85 19.35 5.04
N GLN A 50 18.82 19.61 5.85
CA GLN A 50 18.85 20.67 6.86
C GLN A 50 19.91 20.36 7.95
N PRO A 51 20.40 21.38 8.69
CA PRO A 51 21.38 21.16 9.76
C PRO A 51 20.91 20.12 10.78
N GLY A 52 21.73 19.10 11.04
CA GLY A 52 21.39 18.01 11.96
C GLY A 52 20.52 16.88 11.36
N ILE A 53 20.09 17.00 10.10
CA ILE A 53 19.32 15.97 9.39
C ILE A 53 20.23 15.24 8.37
N PRO A 54 20.15 13.91 8.25
CA PRO A 54 20.88 13.16 7.23
C PRO A 54 20.61 13.66 5.79
N LYS A 55 21.58 13.46 4.90
CA LYS A 55 21.52 13.88 3.48
C LYS A 55 21.22 12.72 2.51
N HIS A 56 21.26 11.47 2.99
CA HIS A 56 21.12 10.30 2.15
C HIS A 56 19.75 10.28 1.45
N LYS A 57 19.74 9.87 0.19
CA LYS A 57 18.49 9.69 -0.56
C LYS A 57 17.94 8.30 -0.28
N ILE A 58 16.67 8.19 0.07
CA ILE A 58 16.01 6.89 0.24
C ILE A 58 15.41 6.44 -1.09
N GLU A 59 15.60 5.17 -1.44
CA GLU A 59 14.98 4.56 -2.62
C GLU A 59 14.36 3.20 -2.26
N ILE A 60 13.11 2.99 -2.69
CA ILE A 60 12.38 1.71 -2.55
C ILE A 60 12.32 1.06 -3.94
N PRO A 61 13.31 0.23 -4.31
CA PRO A 61 13.33 -0.42 -5.62
C PRO A 61 12.31 -1.56 -5.73
N VAL A 62 11.96 -2.20 -4.61
CA VAL A 62 11.11 -3.39 -4.58
C VAL A 62 10.23 -3.42 -3.34
N MET A 63 8.98 -3.83 -3.54
CA MET A 63 8.09 -4.24 -2.47
C MET A 63 7.25 -5.44 -2.93
N GLY A 64 7.03 -6.39 -2.03
CA GLY A 64 6.29 -7.61 -2.36
C GLY A 64 5.91 -8.39 -1.12
N GLY A 65 5.12 -9.45 -1.33
CA GLY A 65 4.63 -10.28 -0.24
C GLY A 65 3.71 -11.40 -0.72
N ALA A 66 3.27 -12.23 0.22
CA ALA A 66 2.33 -13.33 -0.02
C ALA A 66 0.99 -13.05 0.66
N SER A 67 -0.13 -13.51 0.07
CA SER A 67 -1.48 -13.35 0.63
C SER A 67 -1.76 -11.89 1.02
N ALA A 68 -2.07 -11.61 2.29
CA ALA A 68 -2.29 -10.25 2.80
C ALA A 68 -1.13 -9.28 2.52
N GLY A 69 0.11 -9.74 2.58
CA GLY A 69 1.28 -8.91 2.27
C GLY A 69 1.36 -8.55 0.80
N GLY A 70 1.03 -9.49 -0.09
CA GLY A 70 1.00 -9.24 -1.53
C GLY A 70 -0.18 -8.36 -1.95
N MET A 71 -1.35 -8.54 -1.33
CA MET A 71 -2.47 -7.60 -1.48
C MET A 71 -2.07 -6.19 -1.01
N THR A 72 -1.42 -6.06 0.15
CA THR A 72 -0.94 -4.76 0.65
C THR A 72 0.09 -4.12 -0.28
N ALA A 73 0.96 -4.90 -0.92
CA ALA A 73 1.87 -4.40 -1.96
C ALA A 73 1.09 -3.78 -3.13
N MET A 74 0.13 -4.52 -3.70
CA MET A 74 -0.72 -4.02 -4.80
C MET A 74 -1.48 -2.75 -4.41
N LEU A 75 -2.11 -2.75 -3.24
CA LEU A 75 -2.86 -1.60 -2.74
C LEU A 75 -1.96 -0.38 -2.53
N THR A 76 -0.74 -0.59 -2.01
CA THR A 76 0.23 0.49 -1.81
C THR A 76 0.65 1.09 -3.15
N ALA A 77 0.89 0.26 -4.17
CA ALA A 77 1.22 0.75 -5.50
C ALA A 77 0.10 1.61 -6.11
N ALA A 78 -1.15 1.18 -5.92
CA ALA A 78 -2.32 1.96 -6.32
C ALA A 78 -2.43 3.28 -5.53
N ALA A 79 -2.22 3.24 -4.21
CA ALA A 79 -2.27 4.41 -3.33
C ALA A 79 -1.25 5.48 -3.69
N ILE A 80 -0.01 5.08 -3.98
CA ILE A 80 1.08 5.99 -4.39
C ILE A 80 0.73 6.71 -5.69
N LYS A 81 0.15 5.99 -6.66
CA LYS A 81 -0.28 6.59 -7.94
C LYS A 81 -1.43 7.58 -7.79
N GLN A 82 -2.27 7.39 -6.77
CA GLN A 82 -3.43 8.24 -6.49
C GLN A 82 -3.14 9.38 -5.51
N GLN A 83 -1.91 9.50 -4.99
CA GLN A 83 -1.53 10.45 -3.92
C GLN A 83 -2.48 10.39 -2.72
N MET A 84 -2.60 9.20 -2.15
CA MET A 84 -3.26 9.00 -0.88
C MET A 84 -2.61 9.89 0.21
N HIS A 85 -3.44 10.54 1.03
CA HIS A 85 -2.99 11.23 2.22
C HIS A 85 -2.83 10.22 3.36
N ALA A 86 -1.95 10.46 4.33
CA ALA A 86 -1.83 9.59 5.50
C ALA A 86 -3.05 9.74 6.43
N ILE A 87 -3.45 8.65 7.10
CA ILE A 87 -4.46 8.72 8.16
C ILE A 87 -3.87 9.41 9.39
N ASP A 88 -4.43 10.55 9.76
CA ASP A 88 -4.11 11.24 11.01
C ASP A 88 -4.75 10.51 12.22
N LYS A 89 -4.70 11.13 13.40
CA LYS A 89 -5.27 10.62 14.65
C LYS A 89 -6.71 10.13 14.46
N PRO A 90 -7.13 9.11 15.25
CA PRO A 90 -8.50 8.63 15.25
C PRO A 90 -9.49 9.79 15.38
N ASN A 91 -10.47 9.80 14.49
CA ASN A 91 -11.59 10.73 14.55
C ASN A 91 -12.47 10.42 15.79
N ALA A 92 -13.42 11.32 16.08
CA ALA A 92 -14.35 11.11 17.19
C ALA A 92 -15.31 9.93 16.93
N ASP A 93 -15.62 9.66 15.65
CA ASP A 93 -16.40 8.50 15.22
C ASP A 93 -15.49 7.39 14.70
N LEU A 94 -14.99 6.57 15.62
CA LEU A 94 -14.07 5.46 15.35
C LEU A 94 -14.59 4.43 14.32
N LEU A 95 -15.89 4.48 13.96
CA LEU A 95 -16.53 3.58 13.01
C LEU A 95 -16.84 4.26 11.67
N ALA A 96 -16.44 5.51 11.47
CA ALA A 96 -16.59 6.20 10.20
C ALA A 96 -15.68 5.55 9.15
N GLU A 97 -16.22 5.35 7.95
CA GLU A 97 -15.46 4.79 6.82
C GLU A 97 -14.49 5.82 6.23
N HIS A 98 -13.32 5.37 5.78
CA HIS A 98 -12.27 6.18 5.17
C HIS A 98 -12.19 5.95 3.66
N LYS A 99 -13.26 6.31 2.94
CA LYS A 99 -13.44 6.00 1.49
C LYS A 99 -12.39 6.61 0.56
N ASP A 100 -11.75 7.67 1.01
CA ASP A 100 -10.70 8.41 0.33
C ASP A 100 -9.29 7.85 0.59
N HIS A 101 -9.18 6.82 1.45
CA HIS A 101 -7.91 6.23 1.85
C HIS A 101 -7.81 4.76 1.45
N ILE A 102 -7.13 4.46 0.34
CA ILE A 102 -7.13 3.13 -0.31
C ILE A 102 -6.73 1.98 0.61
N LEU A 103 -5.66 2.16 1.41
CA LEU A 103 -5.17 1.10 2.30
C LEU A 103 -6.21 0.77 3.39
N TYR A 104 -6.62 1.79 4.15
CA TYR A 104 -7.65 1.71 5.18
C TYR A 104 -8.99 1.18 4.64
N HIS A 105 -9.50 1.76 3.55
CA HIS A 105 -10.78 1.35 2.97
C HIS A 105 -10.78 -0.10 2.51
N SER A 106 -9.62 -0.62 2.08
CA SER A 106 -9.48 -1.99 1.58
C SER A 106 -9.23 -3.03 2.66
N TRP A 107 -8.75 -2.63 3.84
CA TRP A 107 -8.42 -3.56 4.91
C TRP A 107 -9.31 -3.45 6.15
N VAL A 108 -9.82 -2.27 6.44
CA VAL A 108 -10.61 -1.98 7.64
C VAL A 108 -12.08 -1.86 7.29
N ASP A 109 -12.43 -0.98 6.35
CA ASP A 109 -13.83 -0.81 5.94
C ASP A 109 -14.34 -1.99 5.10
N LEU A 110 -13.44 -2.62 4.33
CA LEU A 110 -13.73 -3.70 3.39
C LEU A 110 -14.93 -3.36 2.50
N THR A 111 -15.99 -4.16 2.53
CA THR A 111 -17.26 -3.88 1.80
C THR A 111 -18.40 -3.48 2.74
N GLY A 112 -18.12 -3.32 4.02
CA GLY A 112 -19.11 -2.98 5.04
C GLY A 112 -18.69 -3.44 6.44
N ARG A 113 -19.46 -3.04 7.44
CA ARG A 113 -19.16 -3.32 8.85
C ARG A 113 -19.38 -4.78 9.23
N ASP A 114 -20.45 -5.39 8.74
CA ASP A 114 -20.75 -6.80 8.99
C ASP A 114 -20.16 -7.69 7.89
N MET A 115 -18.86 -7.90 7.96
CA MET A 115 -18.18 -8.78 7.01
C MET A 115 -18.56 -10.25 7.19
N PHE A 116 -18.93 -10.67 8.40
CA PHE A 116 -19.32 -12.06 8.62
C PHE A 116 -20.66 -12.37 7.95
N GLY A 117 -21.63 -11.45 8.04
CA GLY A 117 -22.88 -11.52 7.28
C GLY A 117 -22.66 -11.57 5.77
N GLU A 118 -21.73 -10.77 5.23
CA GLU A 118 -21.34 -10.84 3.81
C GLU A 118 -20.73 -12.20 3.43
N MET A 119 -19.86 -12.75 4.27
CA MET A 119 -19.21 -14.05 4.05
C MET A 119 -20.15 -15.25 4.18
N LEU A 120 -21.30 -15.09 4.84
CA LEU A 120 -22.33 -16.12 5.00
C LEU A 120 -23.40 -16.09 3.88
N LYS A 121 -23.32 -15.14 2.95
CA LYS A 121 -24.20 -15.13 1.78
C LYS A 121 -23.96 -16.37 0.93
N THR A 122 -25.01 -16.83 0.28
CA THR A 122 -25.01 -18.03 -0.56
C THR A 122 -25.15 -17.71 -2.05
N ASP A 123 -24.97 -16.45 -2.43
CA ASP A 123 -25.14 -15.99 -3.82
C ASP A 123 -24.00 -16.46 -4.75
N ASP A 124 -22.91 -16.99 -4.18
CA ASP A 124 -21.80 -17.62 -4.88
C ASP A 124 -21.94 -19.15 -5.00
N ILE A 125 -23.01 -19.75 -4.46
CA ILE A 125 -23.22 -21.21 -4.49
C ILE A 125 -23.82 -21.62 -5.84
N GLU A 126 -22.94 -21.83 -6.81
CA GLU A 126 -23.26 -22.41 -8.12
C GLU A 126 -22.18 -23.40 -8.56
N GLY A 127 -22.58 -24.58 -9.05
CA GLY A 127 -21.64 -25.58 -9.56
C GLY A 127 -20.71 -26.17 -8.50
N ILE A 128 -19.39 -26.09 -8.72
CA ILE A 128 -18.37 -26.63 -7.80
C ILE A 128 -18.03 -25.56 -6.76
N VAL A 129 -18.33 -25.85 -5.50
CA VAL A 129 -17.98 -24.99 -4.36
C VAL A 129 -16.54 -25.22 -3.94
N VAL A 130 -15.70 -24.19 -4.03
CA VAL A 130 -14.26 -24.25 -3.73
C VAL A 130 -13.87 -23.56 -2.41
N SER A 131 -14.80 -22.85 -1.77
CA SER A 131 -14.60 -22.14 -0.50
C SER A 131 -15.77 -22.41 0.45
N ALA A 132 -15.49 -22.47 1.75
CA ALA A 132 -16.54 -22.61 2.77
C ALA A 132 -17.29 -21.30 3.05
N LEU A 133 -16.66 -20.16 2.76
CA LEU A 133 -17.23 -18.82 2.97
C LEU A 133 -17.21 -18.05 1.65
N ASN A 134 -18.19 -17.18 1.49
CA ASN A 134 -18.30 -16.33 0.31
C ASN A 134 -17.15 -15.31 0.26
N CYS A 135 -16.38 -15.38 -0.82
CA CYS A 135 -15.22 -14.54 -1.05
C CYS A 135 -15.48 -13.40 -2.05
N GLY A 136 -16.71 -13.22 -2.54
CA GLY A 136 -17.04 -12.23 -3.57
C GLY A 136 -16.78 -10.78 -3.15
N PHE A 137 -16.65 -10.52 -1.84
CA PHE A 137 -16.22 -9.20 -1.35
C PHE A 137 -14.79 -8.84 -1.76
N ILE A 138 -13.91 -9.83 -1.95
CA ILE A 138 -12.51 -9.62 -2.38
C ILE A 138 -12.50 -9.00 -3.78
N ASP A 139 -13.33 -9.53 -4.68
CA ASP A 139 -13.47 -8.97 -6.04
C ASP A 139 -13.97 -7.54 -6.00
N ARG A 140 -14.94 -7.23 -5.15
CA ARG A 140 -15.43 -5.84 -4.97
C ARG A 140 -14.35 -4.90 -4.47
N VAL A 141 -13.51 -5.34 -3.53
CA VAL A 141 -12.36 -4.55 -3.06
C VAL A 141 -11.34 -4.34 -4.18
N ALA A 142 -11.02 -5.40 -4.94
CA ALA A 142 -10.08 -5.32 -6.06
C ALA A 142 -10.60 -4.39 -7.17
N GLU A 143 -11.87 -4.53 -7.56
CA GLU A 143 -12.51 -3.66 -8.55
C GLU A 143 -12.50 -2.20 -8.12
N ARG A 144 -12.79 -1.91 -6.85
CA ARG A 144 -12.79 -0.54 -6.32
C ARG A 144 -11.43 0.14 -6.44
N VAL A 145 -10.33 -0.61 -6.32
CA VAL A 145 -8.97 -0.05 -6.33
C VAL A 145 -8.36 -0.04 -7.73
N LEU A 146 -8.66 -1.06 -8.53
CA LEU A 146 -8.05 -1.26 -9.85
C LEU A 146 -8.84 -0.62 -10.99
N LYS A 147 -10.17 -0.44 -10.86
CA LYS A 147 -10.97 0.24 -11.88
C LYS A 147 -10.95 1.75 -11.61
N PRO A 148 -10.42 2.58 -12.52
CA PRO A 148 -10.54 4.01 -12.40
C PRO A 148 -12.03 4.39 -12.40
N LYS A 149 -12.46 5.24 -11.46
CA LYS A 149 -13.86 5.72 -11.39
C LYS A 149 -14.28 6.47 -12.67
N ASP A 150 -13.32 7.03 -13.40
CA ASP A 150 -13.50 7.61 -14.72
C ASP A 150 -12.14 7.63 -15.47
N PRO A 151 -11.98 6.96 -16.61
CA PRO A 151 -10.74 6.95 -17.40
C PRO A 151 -10.30 8.35 -17.83
N GLU A 152 -11.24 9.29 -17.98
CA GLU A 152 -10.95 10.66 -18.43
C GLU A 152 -10.48 11.59 -17.30
N THR A 153 -10.70 11.22 -16.03
CA THR A 153 -10.29 12.03 -14.86
C THR A 153 -9.02 11.53 -14.19
N ILE A 154 -8.31 10.54 -14.76
CA ILE A 154 -7.09 10.03 -14.16
C ILE A 154 -5.96 11.05 -14.34
N SER A 155 -5.82 11.94 -13.37
CA SER A 155 -4.60 12.73 -13.21
C SER A 155 -3.53 11.80 -12.63
N TRP A 156 -2.74 11.18 -13.51
CA TRP A 156 -1.56 10.44 -13.09
C TRP A 156 -0.55 11.42 -12.53
N LYS A 157 -0.36 11.38 -11.21
CA LYS A 157 0.57 12.26 -10.53
C LYS A 157 1.97 11.63 -10.51
N PRO A 158 3.04 12.44 -10.45
CA PRO A 158 4.40 11.93 -10.36
C PRO A 158 4.57 11.07 -9.11
N LEU A 159 5.37 10.01 -9.25
CA LEU A 159 5.73 9.16 -8.11
C LEU A 159 6.50 9.98 -7.07
N PRO A 160 6.36 9.67 -5.77
CA PRO A 160 7.24 10.20 -4.73
C PRO A 160 8.72 9.95 -5.08
N SER A 161 9.60 10.84 -4.63
CA SER A 161 11.04 10.84 -4.99
C SER A 161 11.79 9.57 -4.56
N PHE A 162 11.22 8.83 -3.60
CA PHE A 162 11.73 7.57 -3.08
C PHE A 162 11.18 6.31 -3.79
N PHE A 163 10.28 6.46 -4.77
CA PHE A 163 9.86 5.38 -5.67
C PHE A 163 10.45 5.54 -7.06
N PHE A 164 10.81 4.41 -7.68
CA PHE A 164 11.39 4.38 -9.03
C PHE A 164 10.30 4.17 -10.10
N VAL A 165 10.49 4.71 -11.30
CA VAL A 165 9.55 4.54 -12.43
C VAL A 165 9.36 3.06 -12.82
N LYS A 166 10.33 2.20 -12.49
CA LYS A 166 10.29 0.74 -12.64
C LYS A 166 10.29 0.02 -11.28
N THR A 167 9.42 0.38 -10.32
CA THR A 167 9.19 -0.50 -9.17
C THR A 167 8.52 -1.77 -9.68
N GLU A 168 9.24 -2.88 -9.63
CA GLU A 168 8.69 -4.20 -9.93
C GLU A 168 7.92 -4.68 -8.71
N ILE A 169 6.66 -5.09 -8.92
CA ILE A 169 5.87 -5.71 -7.88
C ILE A 169 5.83 -7.20 -8.13
N ILE A 170 6.39 -7.96 -7.20
CA ILE A 170 6.48 -9.41 -7.29
C ILE A 170 5.43 -9.98 -6.33
N TYR A 171 4.47 -10.72 -6.88
CA TYR A 171 3.50 -11.49 -6.10
C TYR A 171 3.77 -12.97 -6.30
N TYR A 172 3.77 -13.74 -5.22
CA TYR A 172 3.85 -15.20 -5.24
C TYR A 172 2.45 -15.78 -5.04
N THR A 173 1.95 -16.49 -6.05
CA THR A 173 0.82 -17.42 -5.91
C THR A 173 1.41 -18.78 -5.56
N GLU A 174 1.07 -19.32 -4.39
CA GLU A 174 1.22 -20.77 -4.14
C GLU A 174 0.13 -21.55 -4.90
#